data_AF-A0A1Q8DM42-F1
#
_entry.id   AF-A0A1Q8DM42-F1
#
_cell.length_a   1.000
_cell.length_b   1.000
_cell.length_c   1.000
_cell.angle_alpha   90.00
_cell.angle_beta   90.00
_cell.angle_gamma   90.00
#
_symmetry.space_group_name_H-M   'P 1'
#
loop_
_entity.id
_entity.type
_entity.pdbx_description
1 polymer ?
#
loop_
_entity_poly.entity_id
_entity_poly.type
_entity_poly.pdbx_seq_one_letter_code
_entity_poly.pdbx_strand_id
1 'polypeptide(L)'
;MSSTPFVAIFTVFVLAIFVGYYVVWGVTPALHTPLMAVTNALSSIVIVGAMLQTVHIDGSMFTPTSLLGAFAVFLASINIFGGFAVTERMLAMFKPKVKKAPAANTDNGGDA
;
A
#
# COMPACT_ATOMS: atom_id res chain seq x y z
N MET A 1 -27.06 2.77 -17.36
CA MET A 1 -25.74 2.10 -17.16
C MET A 1 -25.56 1.09 -18.27
N SER A 2 -24.66 1.33 -19.21
CA SER A 2 -24.26 0.30 -20.17
C SER A 2 -23.51 -0.80 -19.40
N SER A 3 -24.08 -2.00 -19.35
CA SER A 3 -23.42 -3.17 -18.77
C SER A 3 -22.06 -3.33 -19.42
N THR A 4 -20.98 -3.24 -18.64
CA THR A 4 -19.64 -3.56 -19.15
C THR A 4 -19.66 -5.02 -19.58
N PRO A 5 -19.41 -5.33 -20.86
CA PRO A 5 -19.51 -6.69 -21.34
C PRO A 5 -18.48 -7.56 -20.61
N PHE A 6 -18.87 -8.76 -20.18
CA PHE A 6 -17.99 -9.70 -19.47
C PHE A 6 -16.66 -9.89 -20.21
N VAL A 7 -16.72 -9.99 -21.54
CA VAL A 7 -15.53 -10.11 -22.41
C VAL A 7 -14.56 -8.95 -22.17
N ALA A 8 -15.04 -7.71 -22.03
CA ALA A 8 -14.17 -6.56 -21.79
C ALA A 8 -13.50 -6.62 -20.40
N ILE A 9 -14.24 -6.95 -19.33
CA ILE A 9 -13.66 -7.10 -17.98
C ILE A 9 -12.67 -8.25 -17.96
N PHE A 10 -12.98 -9.35 -18.63
CA PHE A 10 -12.11 -10.51 -18.74
C PHE A 10 -10.83 -10.18 -19.52
N THR A 11 -10.93 -9.44 -20.62
CA THR A 11 -9.75 -8.94 -21.35
C THR A 11 -8.88 -8.05 -20.45
N VAL A 12 -9.47 -7.12 -19.71
CA VAL A 12 -8.72 -6.27 -18.75
C VAL A 12 -8.03 -7.12 -17.69
N PHE A 13 -8.71 -8.12 -17.13
CA PHE A 13 -8.14 -9.04 -16.15
C PHE A 13 -6.92 -9.78 -16.69
N VAL A 14 -7.03 -10.36 -17.90
CA VAL A 14 -5.91 -11.07 -18.54
C VAL A 14 -4.74 -10.12 -18.82
N LEU A 15 -5.00 -8.94 -19.37
CA LEU A 15 -3.96 -7.94 -19.62
C LEU A 15 -3.28 -7.46 -18.32
N ALA A 16 -4.04 -7.30 -17.24
CA ALA A 16 -3.50 -6.92 -15.94
C ALA A 16 -2.54 -7.98 -15.37
N ILE A 17 -2.80 -9.28 -15.61
CA ILE A 17 -1.86 -10.36 -15.23
C ILE A 17 -0.53 -10.20 -15.97
N PHE A 18 -0.56 -9.98 -17.30
CA PHE A 18 0.66 -9.75 -18.08
C PHE A 18 1.42 -8.54 -17.56
N VAL A 19 0.74 -7.42 -17.32
CA VAL A 19 1.37 -6.22 -16.75
C VAL A 19 1.99 -6.51 -15.39
N GLY A 20 1.27 -7.18 -14.48
CA GLY A 20 1.78 -7.53 -13.15
C GLY A 20 3.02 -8.42 -13.20
N TYR A 21 3.04 -9.41 -14.09
CA TYR A 21 4.20 -10.28 -14.32
C TYR A 21 5.43 -9.48 -14.76
N TYR A 22 5.30 -8.63 -15.79
CA TYR A 22 6.43 -7.82 -16.28
C TYR A 22 6.91 -6.78 -15.27
N VAL A 23 6.01 -6.24 -14.44
CA VAL A 23 6.36 -5.29 -13.37
C VAL A 23 7.20 -5.94 -12.28
N VAL A 24 6.91 -7.19 -11.90
CA VAL A 24 7.61 -7.90 -10.82
C VAL A 24 8.91 -8.56 -11.30
N TRP A 25 8.99 -8.98 -12.56
CA TRP A 25 10.14 -9.72 -13.10
C TRP A 25 11.48 -8.94 -13.03
N GLY A 26 11.43 -7.62 -13.16
CA GLY A 26 12.63 -6.76 -13.22
C GLY A 26 13.12 -6.19 -11.89
N VAL A 27 12.58 -6.63 -10.74
CA VAL A 27 12.93 -6.05 -9.44
C VAL A 27 14.32 -6.48 -8.97
N THR A 28 15.10 -5.53 -8.44
CA THR A 28 16.42 -5.81 -7.87
C THR A 28 16.30 -6.82 -6.71
N PRO A 29 17.20 -7.83 -6.58
CA PRO A 29 17.07 -8.86 -5.55
C PRO A 29 16.95 -8.34 -4.11
N ALA A 30 17.60 -7.22 -3.80
CA ALA A 30 17.51 -6.58 -2.49
C ALA A 30 16.12 -6.03 -2.15
N LEU A 31 15.25 -5.86 -3.16
CA LEU A 31 13.91 -5.29 -3.02
C LEU A 31 12.80 -6.35 -2.93
N HIS A 32 13.08 -7.66 -3.00
CA HIS A 32 12.01 -8.67 -2.87
C HIS A 32 11.26 -8.59 -1.55
N THR A 33 11.95 -8.33 -0.44
CA THR A 33 11.30 -8.18 0.88
C THR A 33 10.45 -6.90 0.96
N PRO A 34 10.95 -5.71 0.57
CA PRO A 34 10.10 -4.53 0.41
C PRO A 34 8.94 -4.72 -0.57
N LEU A 35 9.15 -5.41 -1.68
CA LEU A 35 8.12 -5.68 -2.69
C LEU A 35 7.00 -6.54 -2.10
N MET A 36 7.35 -7.57 -1.32
CA MET A 36 6.38 -8.38 -0.61
C MET A 36 5.53 -7.51 0.32
N ALA A 37 6.13 -6.57 1.05
CA ALA A 37 5.40 -5.63 1.91
C ALA A 37 4.46 -4.69 1.12
N VAL A 38 4.91 -4.16 -0.02
CA VAL A 38 4.07 -3.35 -0.93
C VAL A 38 2.87 -4.15 -1.42
N THR A 39 3.08 -5.39 -1.87
CA THR A 39 1.97 -6.21 -2.38
C THR A 39 0.95 -6.56 -1.29
N ASN A 40 1.39 -6.69 -0.03
CA ASN A 40 0.49 -6.81 1.11
C ASN A 40 -0.36 -5.54 1.26
N ALA A 41 0.26 -4.35 1.25
CA ALA A 41 -0.46 -3.08 1.31
C ALA A 41 -1.44 -2.89 0.13
N LEU A 42 -1.05 -3.28 -1.10
CA LEU A 42 -1.91 -3.18 -2.29
C LEU A 42 -3.12 -4.11 -2.25
N SER A 43 -3.02 -5.26 -1.56
CA SER A 43 -4.14 -6.19 -1.40
C SER A 43 -5.34 -5.55 -0.67
N SER A 44 -5.12 -4.42 0.02
CA SER A 44 -6.16 -3.62 0.67
C SER A 44 -7.23 -3.04 -0.27
N ILE A 45 -7.14 -3.22 -1.60
CA ILE A 45 -8.18 -2.84 -2.56
C ILE A 45 -9.57 -3.42 -2.19
N VAL A 46 -9.61 -4.48 -1.38
CA VAL A 46 -10.82 -5.03 -0.75
C VAL A 46 -11.66 -3.98 0.00
N ILE A 47 -11.06 -2.87 0.44
CA ILE A 47 -11.79 -1.76 1.09
C ILE A 47 -12.91 -1.21 0.21
N VAL A 48 -12.73 -1.19 -1.12
CA VAL A 48 -13.75 -0.71 -2.06
C VAL A 48 -15.00 -1.58 -1.97
N GLY A 49 -14.83 -2.90 -1.94
CA GLY A 49 -15.94 -3.84 -1.75
C GLY A 49 -16.61 -3.69 -0.38
N ALA A 50 -15.81 -3.51 0.68
CA ALA A 50 -16.34 -3.29 2.04
C ALA A 50 -17.16 -2.00 2.15
N MET A 51 -16.73 -0.91 1.51
CA MET A 51 -17.47 0.35 1.47
C MET A 51 -18.81 0.20 0.74
N LEU A 52 -18.82 -0.47 -0.42
CA LEU A 52 -20.05 -0.77 -1.16
C LEU A 52 -21.01 -1.64 -0.34
N GLN A 53 -20.49 -2.57 0.46
CA GLN A 53 -21.31 -3.41 1.34
C GLN A 53 -21.87 -2.66 2.56
N THR A 54 -21.11 -1.68 3.08
CA THR A 54 -21.51 -0.85 4.23
C THR A 54 -22.61 0.13 3.85
N VAL A 55 -22.54 0.70 2.65
CA VAL A 55 -23.56 1.62 2.11
C VAL A 55 -24.74 0.81 1.57
N HIS A 56 -25.76 0.56 2.39
CA HIS A 56 -27.01 0.00 1.89
C HIS A 56 -27.80 1.05 1.11
N ILE A 57 -28.15 0.73 -0.14
CA ILE A 57 -28.85 1.62 -1.08
C ILE A 57 -30.37 1.69 -0.83
N ASP A 58 -30.95 0.76 -0.06
CA ASP A 58 -32.42 0.59 0.06
C ASP A 58 -33.04 0.94 1.42
N GLY A 59 -32.48 1.92 2.15
CA GLY A 59 -33.21 2.62 3.22
C GLY A 59 -33.44 1.89 4.56
N SER A 60 -32.97 0.65 4.72
CA SER A 60 -32.91 -0.02 6.04
C SER A 60 -31.64 0.39 6.77
N MET A 61 -31.76 1.17 7.85
CA MET A 61 -30.60 1.82 8.51
C MET A 61 -29.56 0.84 9.09
N PHE A 62 -29.93 -0.39 9.45
CA PHE A 62 -29.01 -1.37 10.04
C PHE A 62 -29.36 -2.80 9.64
N THR A 63 -28.52 -3.40 8.80
CA THR A 63 -28.52 -4.84 8.53
C THR A 63 -27.26 -5.47 9.11
N PRO A 64 -27.27 -6.78 9.43
CA PRO A 64 -26.05 -7.49 9.84
C PRO A 64 -24.92 -7.39 8.82
N THR A 65 -25.25 -7.30 7.52
CA THR A 65 -24.29 -7.14 6.44
C THR A 65 -23.67 -5.74 6.40
N SER A 66 -24.40 -4.67 6.72
CA SER A 66 -23.81 -3.33 6.92
C SER A 66 -22.79 -3.31 8.04
N LEU A 67 -23.09 -4.00 9.15
CA LEU A 67 -22.19 -4.07 10.29
C LEU A 67 -20.90 -4.84 9.94
N LEU A 68 -21.04 -5.97 9.24
CA LEU A 68 -19.88 -6.70 8.69
C LEU A 68 -19.08 -5.86 7.70
N GLY A 69 -19.75 -5.06 6.85
CA GLY A 69 -19.11 -4.09 5.98
C GLY A 69 -18.27 -3.08 6.77
N ALA A 70 -18.83 -2.51 7.84
CA ALA A 70 -18.13 -1.55 8.69
C ALA A 70 -16.90 -2.19 9.36
N PHE A 71 -17.01 -3.41 9.87
CA PHE A 71 -15.87 -4.17 10.39
C PHE A 71 -14.83 -4.47 9.31
N ALA A 72 -15.27 -4.82 8.09
CA ALA A 72 -14.37 -5.07 6.96
C ALA A 72 -13.61 -3.80 6.56
N VAL A 73 -14.26 -2.63 6.56
CA VAL A 73 -13.60 -1.33 6.33
C VAL A 73 -12.56 -1.06 7.42
N PHE A 74 -12.91 -1.30 8.70
CA PHE A 74 -11.97 -1.14 9.80
C PHE A 74 -10.73 -2.04 9.64
N LEU A 75 -10.91 -3.33 9.38
CA LEU A 75 -9.80 -4.27 9.17
C LEU A 75 -8.97 -3.93 7.93
N ALA A 76 -9.63 -3.55 6.82
CA ALA A 76 -8.93 -3.12 5.61
C ALA A 76 -8.09 -1.86 5.87
N SER A 77 -8.59 -0.92 6.67
CA SER A 77 -7.84 0.29 7.03
C SER A 77 -6.54 -0.04 7.77
N ILE A 78 -6.55 -1.02 8.69
CA ILE A 78 -5.34 -1.47 9.39
C ILE A 78 -4.33 -2.03 8.39
N ASN A 79 -4.78 -2.80 7.39
CA ASN A 79 -3.90 -3.34 6.36
C ASN A 79 -3.31 -2.24 5.47
N ILE A 80 -4.09 -1.21 5.12
CA ILE A 80 -3.60 -0.03 4.37
C ILE A 80 -2.52 0.68 5.17
N PHE A 81 -2.87 1.18 6.36
CA PHE A 81 -1.97 2.02 7.14
C PHE A 81 -0.74 1.25 7.62
N GLY A 82 -0.92 0.03 8.12
CA GLY A 82 0.17 -0.83 8.56
C GLY A 82 1.08 -1.25 7.40
N GLY A 83 0.49 -1.67 6.27
CA GLY A 83 1.21 -2.11 5.09
C GLY A 83 2.09 -0.99 4.50
N PHE A 84 1.54 0.21 4.34
CA PHE A 84 2.30 1.35 3.80
C PHE A 84 3.34 1.89 4.80
N ALA A 85 3.03 1.97 6.10
CA ALA A 85 3.99 2.44 7.10
C ALA A 85 5.21 1.51 7.24
N VAL A 86 5.00 0.20 7.19
CA VAL A 86 6.10 -0.79 7.22
C VAL A 86 6.91 -0.72 5.93
N THR A 87 6.24 -0.64 4.78
CA THR A 87 6.90 -0.50 3.48
C THR A 87 7.80 0.73 3.42
N GLU A 88 7.32 1.88 3.91
CA GLU A 88 8.11 3.11 3.93
C GLU A 88 9.38 2.94 4.76
N ARG A 89 9.27 2.34 5.95
CA ARG A 89 10.43 2.03 6.81
C ARG A 89 11.42 1.10 6.12
N MET A 90 10.94 0.11 5.38
CA MET A 90 11.79 -0.80 4.61
C MET A 90 12.53 -0.07 3.49
N LEU A 91 11.84 0.80 2.74
CA LEU A 91 12.44 1.58 1.66
C LEU A 91 13.38 2.68 2.17
N ALA A 92 13.12 3.23 3.35
CA ALA A 92 13.99 4.22 3.98
C ALA A 92 15.39 3.67 4.27
N MET A 93 15.55 2.35 4.46
CA MET A 93 16.86 1.71 4.64
C MET A 93 17.75 1.75 3.40
N PHE A 94 17.17 1.99 2.22
CA PHE A 94 17.91 2.13 0.96
C PHE A 94 18.28 3.60 0.66
N LYS A 95 17.83 4.56 1.46
CA LYS A 95 18.19 5.97 1.29
C LYS A 95 19.60 6.21 1.85
N PRO A 96 20.49 6.89 1.11
CA PRO A 96 21.80 7.27 1.63
C PRO A 96 21.63 8.12 2.90
N LYS A 97 22.36 7.79 3.97
CA LYS A 97 22.37 8.63 5.18
C LYS A 97 22.98 9.98 4.79
N VAL A 98 22.24 11.07 4.99
CA VAL A 98 22.78 12.43 4.86
C VAL A 98 23.94 12.55 5.87
N LYS A 99 25.16 12.73 5.37
CA LYS A 99 26.36 12.91 6.20
C LYS A 99 26.21 14.24 6.94
N LYS A 100 25.83 14.19 8.22
CA LYS A 100 25.84 15.37 9.09
C LYS A 100 27.28 15.89 9.10
N ALA A 101 27.48 17.14 8.66
CA ALA A 101 28.80 17.75 8.61
C ALA A 101 29.46 17.66 10.01
N PRO A 102 30.77 17.34 10.10
CA PRO A 102 31.45 17.33 11.38
C PRO A 102 31.33 18.72 12.02
N ALA A 103 30.92 18.78 13.28
CA ALA A 103 31.02 20.01 14.06
C ALA A 103 32.50 20.42 14.06
N ALA A 104 32.81 21.60 13.53
CA ALA A 104 34.15 22.14 13.53
C ALA A 104 34.60 22.33 14.98
N ASN A 105 35.57 21.51 15.40
CA ASN A 105 36.27 21.71 16.67
C ASN A 105 37.18 22.93 16.50
N THR A 106 36.76 24.09 16.99
CA THR A 106 37.65 25.23 17.25
C THR A 106 38.38 24.97 18.56
N ASP A 107 39.50 24.27 18.48
CA ASP A 107 40.48 24.25 19.57
C ASP A 107 41.62 25.21 19.17
N ASN A 108 41.45 26.49 19.54
CA ASN A 108 42.50 27.48 19.42
C ASN A 108 43.42 27.33 20.63
N GLY A 109 44.48 26.54 20.47
CA GLY A 109 45.63 26.58 21.37
C GLY A 109 46.30 27.95 21.31
N GLY A 110 46.46 28.59 22.47
CA GLY A 110 46.96 29.96 22.53
C GLY A 110 47.39 30.42 23.92
N ASP A 111 48.14 29.61 24.66
CA ASP A 111 48.66 30.02 25.97
C ASP A 111 50.13 29.56 26.08
N ALA A 112 51.04 30.44 25.64
CA ALA A 112 52.48 30.39 25.86
C ALA A 112 52.87 31.46 26.88
#